data_AF-A0A924I5K5-F1
#
_entry.id   AF-A0A924I5K5-F1
#
_cell.length_a   1.000
_cell.length_b   1.000
_cell.length_c   1.000
_cell.angle_alpha   90.00
_cell.angle_beta   90.00
_cell.angle_gamma   90.00
#
_symmetry.space_group_name_H-M   'P 1'
#
loop_
_entity.id
_entity.type
_entity.pdbx_description
1 polymer ?
#
loop_
_entity_poly.entity_id
_entity_poly.type
_entity_poly.pdbx_seq_one_letter_code
_entity_poly.pdbx_strand_id
1 'polypeptide(L)'
;MPAGAADVHAGTAVAGGEHHEEATLLGLGAETWVYVSVAIFILLAIFVGKVPALIAKALDDRIAGVKRQLDEAKAIRAEAEALLADANLRRDAATRDAEAIVARARAEAAELVSTSEKAATQTIVRRSAAAVAKIAAAERAAGAELRADVARRVTAAAATLIAANTDKKLGAKLTDDATAGLERRLH
;
A
#
# COMPACT_ATOMS: atom_id res chain seq x y z
N MET A 1 -43.10 -56.39 -91.96
CA MET A 1 -43.63 -57.36 -90.96
C MET A 1 -43.49 -56.72 -89.58
N PRO A 2 -44.43 -56.90 -88.65
CA PRO A 2 -45.88 -56.68 -88.77
C PRO A 2 -46.49 -55.96 -87.52
N ALA A 3 -47.76 -55.51 -87.66
CA ALA A 3 -48.89 -55.46 -86.70
C ALA A 3 -48.65 -55.06 -85.22
N GLY A 4 -49.47 -54.26 -84.54
CA GLY A 4 -50.91 -53.95 -84.67
C GLY A 4 -51.52 -53.86 -83.26
N ALA A 5 -52.71 -53.25 -83.16
CA ALA A 5 -53.62 -53.08 -81.99
C ALA A 5 -53.26 -51.91 -81.03
N ALA A 6 -54.05 -50.82 -80.98
CA ALA A 6 -55.38 -50.66 -80.34
C ALA A 6 -55.24 -50.69 -78.80
N ASP A 7 -55.72 -49.74 -77.99
CA ASP A 7 -57.05 -49.15 -78.03
C ASP A 7 -57.22 -47.96 -77.04
N VAL A 8 -58.09 -47.02 -77.42
CA VAL A 8 -59.02 -46.12 -76.68
C VAL A 8 -58.69 -45.23 -75.44
N HIS A 9 -59.09 -43.96 -75.65
CA HIS A 9 -59.90 -43.03 -74.80
C HIS A 9 -59.33 -42.31 -73.56
N ALA A 10 -59.23 -40.98 -73.66
CA ALA A 10 -60.16 -39.99 -73.05
C ALA A 10 -59.74 -38.59 -73.55
N GLY A 11 -60.56 -37.86 -74.33
CA GLY A 11 -61.49 -36.84 -73.79
C GLY A 11 -60.71 -35.60 -73.33
N THR A 12 -60.83 -34.39 -73.87
CA THR A 12 -61.98 -33.74 -74.50
C THR A 12 -61.47 -32.48 -75.19
N ALA A 13 -61.95 -32.23 -76.41
CA ALA A 13 -61.84 -30.94 -77.07
C ALA A 13 -62.76 -29.91 -76.40
N VAL A 14 -62.25 -28.70 -76.19
CA VAL A 14 -63.02 -27.46 -75.96
C VAL A 14 -62.56 -26.55 -77.12
N ALA A 15 -63.24 -26.43 -78.26
CA ALA A 15 -64.60 -25.95 -78.54
C ALA A 15 -64.88 -24.54 -78.02
N GLY A 16 -65.09 -23.61 -78.96
CA GLY A 16 -65.67 -22.28 -78.75
C GLY A 16 -64.67 -21.29 -78.15
N GLY A 17 -64.27 -20.23 -78.83
CA GLY A 17 -65.19 -19.24 -79.38
C GLY A 17 -65.85 -18.54 -78.19
N GLU A 18 -65.38 -17.32 -77.89
CA GLU A 18 -66.19 -16.13 -77.61
C GLU A 18 -65.38 -15.12 -76.79
N HIS A 19 -65.20 -13.95 -77.41
CA HIS A 19 -65.17 -12.62 -76.81
C HIS A 19 -64.45 -12.47 -75.46
N HIS A 20 -63.22 -11.94 -75.51
CA HIS A 20 -62.76 -11.03 -74.47
C HIS A 20 -63.71 -9.81 -74.47
N GLU A 21 -64.88 -9.95 -73.87
CA GLU A 21 -65.62 -8.78 -73.40
C GLU A 21 -64.73 -8.17 -72.32
N GLU A 22 -64.17 -6.99 -72.62
CA GLU A 22 -63.62 -6.15 -71.58
C GLU A 22 -64.69 -6.06 -70.49
N ALA A 23 -64.38 -6.56 -69.29
CA ALA A 23 -65.27 -6.44 -68.15
C ALA A 23 -65.36 -4.95 -67.79
N THR A 24 -66.19 -4.21 -68.51
CA THR A 24 -66.41 -2.78 -68.36
C THR A 24 -67.58 -2.57 -67.42
N LEU A 25 -67.29 -2.12 -66.20
CA LEU A 25 -68.30 -1.68 -65.25
C LEU A 25 -68.36 -0.14 -65.33
N LEU A 26 -69.54 0.41 -65.66
CA LEU A 26 -69.75 1.86 -65.87
C LEU A 26 -68.85 2.51 -66.95
N GLY A 27 -68.50 1.75 -68.01
CA GLY A 27 -67.71 2.26 -69.15
C GLY A 27 -66.20 2.36 -68.89
N LEU A 28 -65.72 1.76 -67.79
CA LEU A 28 -64.31 1.71 -67.42
C LEU A 28 -63.86 0.25 -67.38
N GLY A 29 -62.71 -0.05 -68.01
CA GLY A 29 -62.15 -1.41 -68.07
C GLY A 29 -61.70 -1.93 -66.70
N ALA A 30 -61.44 -3.24 -66.63
CA ALA A 30 -61.09 -3.94 -65.40
C ALA A 30 -59.82 -3.36 -64.74
N GLU A 31 -58.83 -2.97 -65.54
CA GLU A 31 -57.62 -2.29 -65.07
C GLU A 31 -57.91 -0.98 -64.35
N THR A 32 -58.90 -0.21 -64.83
CA THR A 32 -59.29 1.05 -64.19
C THR A 32 -59.90 0.80 -62.81
N TRP A 33 -60.75 -0.22 -62.65
CA TRP A 33 -61.31 -0.58 -61.35
C TRP A 33 -60.29 -1.15 -60.37
N VAL A 34 -59.24 -1.84 -60.86
CA VAL A 34 -58.08 -2.22 -60.03
C VAL A 34 -57.37 -0.98 -59.49
N TYR A 35 -57.09 0.03 -60.33
CA TYR A 35 -56.47 1.27 -59.84
C TYR A 35 -57.38 2.03 -58.86
N VAL A 36 -58.69 2.09 -59.11
CA VAL A 36 -59.66 2.73 -58.20
C VAL A 36 -59.70 2.02 -56.84
N SER A 37 -59.73 0.69 -56.82
CA SER A 37 -59.73 -0.07 -55.56
C SER A 37 -58.43 0.08 -54.77
N VAL A 38 -57.26 0.07 -55.43
CA VAL A 38 -55.96 0.37 -54.81
C VAL A 38 -55.91 1.81 -54.28
N ALA A 39 -56.43 2.78 -55.04
CA ALA A 39 -56.48 4.18 -54.60
C ALA A 39 -57.37 4.36 -53.36
N ILE A 40 -58.55 3.74 -53.34
CA ILE A 40 -59.45 3.76 -52.17
C ILE A 40 -58.78 3.06 -50.97
N PHE A 41 -58.10 1.94 -51.18
CA PHE A 41 -57.35 1.25 -50.11
C PHE A 41 -56.23 2.14 -49.54
N ILE A 42 -55.45 2.82 -50.39
CA ILE A 42 -54.41 3.76 -49.95
C ILE A 42 -55.01 4.94 -49.19
N LEU A 43 -56.12 5.52 -49.68
CA LEU A 43 -56.83 6.59 -48.99
C LEU A 43 -57.32 6.13 -47.61
N LEU A 44 -57.93 4.95 -47.51
CA LEU A 44 -58.35 4.40 -46.22
C LEU A 44 -57.15 4.12 -45.31
N ALA A 45 -56.04 3.59 -45.81
CA ALA A 45 -54.82 3.37 -45.03
C ALA A 45 -54.21 4.67 -44.49
N ILE A 46 -54.26 5.76 -45.27
CA ILE A 46 -53.76 7.08 -44.85
C ILE A 46 -54.73 7.76 -43.88
N PHE A 47 -56.01 7.87 -44.24
CA PHE A 47 -56.99 8.66 -43.49
C PHE A 47 -57.61 7.92 -42.29
N VAL A 48 -57.92 6.62 -42.43
CA VAL A 48 -58.52 5.80 -41.37
C VAL A 48 -57.43 5.06 -40.58
N GLY A 49 -56.51 4.40 -41.28
CA GLY A 49 -55.44 3.61 -40.67
C GLY A 49 -54.27 4.42 -40.10
N LYS A 50 -54.15 5.71 -40.46
CA LYS A 50 -53.05 6.61 -40.06
C LYS A 50 -51.65 5.96 -40.21
N VAL A 51 -51.49 5.09 -41.21
CA VAL A 51 -50.27 4.30 -41.43
C VAL A 51 -49.00 5.18 -41.50
N PRO A 52 -49.00 6.36 -42.16
CA PRO A 52 -47.83 7.24 -42.18
C PRO A 52 -47.42 7.73 -40.77
N ALA A 53 -48.39 8.02 -39.90
CA ALA A 53 -48.12 8.49 -38.54
C ALA A 53 -47.56 7.38 -37.65
N LEU A 54 -47.99 6.12 -37.85
CA LEU A 54 -47.42 4.97 -37.13
C LEU A 54 -45.96 4.72 -37.51
N ILE A 55 -45.63 4.82 -38.81
CA ILE A 55 -44.25 4.68 -39.29
C ILE A 55 -43.38 5.82 -38.75
N ALA A 56 -43.85 7.06 -38.80
CA ALA A 56 -43.16 8.21 -38.23
C ALA A 56 -42.90 8.02 -36.73
N LYS A 57 -43.93 7.59 -35.97
CA LYS A 57 -43.80 7.30 -34.54
C LYS A 57 -42.78 6.20 -34.24
N ALA A 58 -42.77 5.10 -34.98
CA ALA A 58 -41.81 4.03 -34.78
C ALA A 58 -40.37 4.49 -35.04
N LEU A 59 -40.17 5.37 -36.04
CA LEU A 59 -38.87 5.96 -36.32
C LEU A 59 -38.45 6.93 -35.21
N ASP A 60 -39.37 7.79 -34.74
CA ASP A 60 -39.13 8.71 -33.62
C ASP A 60 -38.80 7.96 -32.32
N ASP A 61 -39.52 6.89 -32.00
CA ASP A 61 -39.27 6.04 -30.83
C ASP A 61 -37.86 5.43 -30.90
N ARG A 62 -37.43 5.00 -32.10
CA ARG A 62 -36.08 4.47 -32.31
C ARG A 62 -35.01 5.57 -32.20
N ILE A 63 -35.25 6.76 -32.74
CA ILE A 63 -34.34 7.91 -32.60
C ILE A 63 -34.22 8.28 -31.11
N ALA A 64 -35.34 8.33 -30.38
CA ALA A 64 -35.36 8.61 -28.95
C ALA A 64 -34.59 7.54 -28.16
N GLY A 65 -34.74 6.26 -28.50
CA GLY A 65 -33.97 5.16 -27.91
C GLY A 65 -32.47 5.29 -28.14
N VAL A 66 -32.06 5.54 -29.39
CA VAL A 66 -30.64 5.75 -29.74
C VAL A 66 -30.07 6.97 -29.02
N LYS A 67 -30.83 8.08 -28.96
CA LYS A 67 -30.42 9.29 -28.25
C LYS A 67 -30.21 9.02 -26.76
N ARG A 68 -31.13 8.31 -26.11
CA ARG A 68 -30.97 7.90 -24.69
C ARG A 68 -29.71 7.05 -24.48
N GLN A 69 -29.48 6.04 -25.31
CA GLN A 69 -28.28 5.21 -25.22
C GLN A 69 -27.00 6.01 -25.43
N LEU A 70 -27.01 6.97 -26.36
CA LEU A 70 -25.86 7.84 -26.62
C LEU A 70 -25.60 8.79 -25.45
N ASP A 71 -26.65 9.34 -24.84
CA ASP A 71 -26.55 10.22 -23.68
C ASP A 71 -26.05 9.44 -22.44
N GLU A 72 -26.52 8.21 -22.24
CA GLU A 72 -26.03 7.31 -21.19
C GLU A 72 -24.56 6.91 -21.42
N ALA A 73 -24.18 6.56 -22.66
CA ALA A 73 -22.79 6.26 -22.99
C ALA A 73 -21.86 7.47 -22.78
N LYS A 74 -22.33 8.69 -23.08
CA LYS A 74 -21.60 9.92 -22.78
C LYS A 74 -21.47 10.16 -21.27
N ALA A 75 -22.52 9.90 -20.50
CA ALA A 75 -22.49 10.02 -19.04
C ALA A 75 -21.48 9.04 -18.43
N ILE A 76 -21.55 7.76 -18.81
CA ILE A 76 -20.60 6.72 -18.37
C ILE A 76 -19.17 7.10 -18.76
N ARG A 77 -18.95 7.63 -19.96
CA ARG A 77 -17.63 8.09 -20.38
C ARG A 77 -17.13 9.26 -19.53
N ALA A 78 -17.98 10.24 -19.24
CA ALA A 78 -17.62 11.36 -18.37
C ALA A 78 -17.28 10.90 -16.95
N GLU A 79 -18.05 9.95 -16.41
CA GLU A 79 -17.77 9.34 -15.11
C GLU A 79 -16.46 8.55 -15.11
N ALA A 80 -16.17 7.79 -16.17
CA ALA A 80 -14.92 7.06 -16.31
C ALA A 80 -13.71 8.00 -16.44
N GLU A 81 -13.84 9.09 -17.21
CA GLU A 81 -12.80 10.12 -17.33
C GLU A 81 -12.57 10.82 -15.98
N ALA A 82 -13.63 11.13 -15.23
CA ALA A 82 -13.53 11.70 -13.89
C ALA A 82 -12.86 10.73 -12.89
N LEU A 83 -13.23 9.45 -12.92
CA LEU A 83 -12.64 8.42 -12.08
C LEU A 83 -11.15 8.20 -12.40
N LEU A 84 -10.80 8.21 -13.69
CA LEU A 84 -9.40 8.11 -14.12
C LEU A 84 -8.58 9.31 -13.65
N ALA A 85 -9.13 10.52 -13.73
CA ALA A 85 -8.47 11.72 -13.23
C ALA A 85 -8.24 11.65 -11.71
N ASP A 86 -9.26 11.26 -10.94
CA ASP A 86 -9.13 11.06 -9.48
C ASP A 86 -8.11 9.96 -9.14
N ALA A 87 -8.15 8.83 -9.83
CA ALA A 87 -7.20 7.73 -9.63
C ALA A 87 -5.75 8.17 -9.91
N ASN A 88 -5.51 8.93 -10.98
CA ASN A 88 -4.19 9.47 -11.30
C ASN A 88 -3.70 10.46 -10.23
N LEU A 89 -4.58 11.37 -9.78
CA LEU A 89 -4.26 12.31 -8.70
C LEU A 89 -3.90 11.58 -7.40
N ARG A 90 -4.69 10.57 -7.03
CA ARG A 90 -4.44 9.73 -5.85
C ARG A 90 -3.15 8.94 -5.98
N ARG A 91 -2.85 8.39 -7.16
CA ARG A 91 -1.60 7.67 -7.42
C ARG A 91 -0.41 8.60 -7.23
N ASP A 92 -0.45 9.79 -7.83
CA ASP A 92 0.66 10.74 -7.75
C ASP A 92 0.81 11.34 -6.34
N ALA A 93 -0.28 11.48 -5.58
CA ALA A 93 -0.23 11.83 -4.17
C ALA A 93 0.40 10.71 -3.34
N ALA A 94 -0.04 9.46 -3.53
CA ALA A 94 0.49 8.29 -2.83
C ALA A 94 1.99 8.07 -3.11
N THR A 95 2.44 8.29 -4.35
CA THR A 95 3.87 8.23 -4.70
C THR A 95 4.66 9.31 -3.94
N ARG A 96 4.18 10.55 -3.92
CA ARG A 96 4.83 11.64 -3.18
C ARG A 96 4.88 11.38 -1.68
N ASP A 97 3.78 10.87 -1.12
CA ASP A 97 3.73 10.51 0.31
C ASP A 97 4.71 9.37 0.63
N ALA A 98 4.78 8.35 -0.22
CA ALA A 98 5.74 7.26 -0.05
C ALA A 98 7.19 7.75 -0.12
N GLU A 99 7.52 8.62 -1.08
CA GLU A 99 8.84 9.25 -1.17
C GLU A 99 9.16 10.10 0.08
N ALA A 100 8.19 10.87 0.56
CA ALA A 100 8.33 11.67 1.78
C ALA A 100 8.54 10.78 3.02
N ILE A 101 7.82 9.67 3.15
CA ILE A 101 8.00 8.69 4.23
C ILE A 101 9.42 8.12 4.19
N VAL A 102 9.90 7.70 3.02
CA VAL A 102 11.25 7.14 2.88
C VAL A 102 12.33 8.18 3.18
N ALA A 103 12.16 9.41 2.69
CA ALA A 103 13.09 10.51 2.97
C ALA A 103 13.15 10.82 4.47
N ARG A 104 12.00 10.92 5.13
CA ARG A 104 11.90 11.14 6.57
C ARG A 104 12.53 9.99 7.37
N ALA A 105 12.22 8.74 7.02
CA ALA A 105 12.80 7.58 7.68
C ALA A 105 14.34 7.54 7.57
N ARG A 106 14.89 7.93 6.41
CA ARG A 106 16.35 8.04 6.22
C ARG A 106 16.96 9.15 7.06
N ALA A 107 16.31 10.32 7.13
CA ALA A 107 16.77 11.43 7.97
C ALA A 107 16.75 11.06 9.45
N GLU A 108 15.65 10.47 9.93
CA GLU A 108 15.52 9.99 11.32
C GLU A 108 16.54 8.89 11.64
N ALA A 109 16.77 7.95 10.72
CA ALA A 109 17.79 6.91 10.90
C ALA A 109 19.21 7.51 11.00
N ALA A 110 19.55 8.48 10.16
CA ALA A 110 20.85 9.14 10.21
C ALA A 110 21.04 9.92 11.53
N GLU A 111 20.01 10.62 11.99
CA GLU A 111 20.03 11.33 13.26
C GLU A 111 20.17 10.37 14.45
N LEU A 112 19.44 9.24 14.42
CA LEU A 112 19.50 8.21 15.45
C LEU A 112 20.90 7.59 15.53
N VAL A 113 21.53 7.30 14.39
CA VAL A 113 22.90 6.78 14.35
C VAL A 113 23.87 7.79 14.96
N SER A 114 23.84 9.05 14.52
CA SER A 114 24.70 10.11 15.07
C SER A 114 24.51 10.30 16.58
N THR A 115 23.26 10.29 17.05
CA THR A 115 22.95 10.43 18.48
C THR A 115 23.41 9.21 19.28
N SER A 116 23.23 8.02 18.74
CA SER A 116 23.67 6.76 19.36
C SER A 116 25.18 6.68 19.45
N GLU A 117 25.91 7.10 18.41
CA GLU A 117 27.37 7.19 18.42
C GLU A 117 27.85 8.14 19.51
N LYS A 118 27.29 9.36 19.59
CA LYS A 118 27.62 10.33 20.64
C LYS A 118 27.36 9.76 22.05
N ALA A 119 26.22 9.11 22.25
CA ALA A 119 25.88 8.48 23.52
C ALA A 119 26.82 7.32 23.88
N ALA A 120 27.20 6.50 22.90
CA ALA A 120 28.16 5.41 23.07
C ALA A 120 29.54 5.95 23.44
N THR A 121 30.05 6.95 22.73
CA THR A 121 31.33 7.61 23.04
C THR A 121 31.31 8.21 24.45
N GLN A 122 30.24 8.93 24.82
CA GLN A 122 30.11 9.50 26.16
C GLN A 122 30.09 8.40 27.24
N THR A 123 29.43 7.28 26.97
CA THR A 123 29.41 6.12 27.88
C THR A 123 30.80 5.52 28.05
N ILE A 124 31.57 5.38 26.97
CA ILE A 124 32.96 4.89 27.00
C ILE A 124 33.85 5.84 27.83
N VAL A 125 33.73 7.15 27.62
CA VAL A 125 34.48 8.16 28.39
C VAL A 125 34.14 8.07 29.88
N ARG A 126 32.86 7.96 30.24
CA ARG A 126 32.45 7.82 31.65
C ARG A 126 32.96 6.51 32.27
N ARG A 127 32.88 5.39 31.53
CA ARG A 127 33.36 4.08 32.00
C ARG A 127 34.87 4.05 32.19
N SER A 128 35.63 4.62 31.25
CA SER A 128 37.08 4.72 31.36
C SER A 128 37.49 5.60 32.53
N ALA A 129 36.87 6.78 32.71
CA ALA A 129 37.11 7.64 33.87
C ALA A 129 36.81 6.92 35.20
N ALA A 130 35.70 6.17 35.27
CA ALA A 130 35.36 5.38 36.45
C ALA A 130 36.38 4.26 36.71
N ALA A 131 36.88 3.60 35.67
CA ALA A 131 37.92 2.58 35.80
C ALA A 131 39.25 3.17 36.30
N VAL A 132 39.68 4.30 35.74
CA VAL A 132 40.87 5.03 36.20
C VAL A 132 40.73 5.47 37.65
N ALA A 133 39.57 6.00 38.03
CA ALA A 133 39.30 6.39 39.42
C ALA A 133 39.34 5.18 40.39
N LYS A 134 38.83 4.02 39.96
CA LYS A 134 38.91 2.77 40.74
C LYS A 134 40.35 2.28 40.89
N ILE A 135 41.15 2.32 39.83
CA ILE A 135 42.58 1.95 39.87
C ILE A 135 43.31 2.87 40.85
N ALA A 136 43.14 4.20 40.74
CA ALA A 136 43.78 5.15 41.64
C ALA A 136 43.34 4.98 43.11
N ALA A 137 42.10 4.56 43.35
CA ALA A 137 41.63 4.22 44.70
C ALA A 137 42.31 2.93 45.21
N ALA A 138 42.40 1.90 44.37
CA ALA A 138 43.05 0.63 44.70
C ALA A 138 44.55 0.80 44.95
N GLU A 139 45.25 1.61 44.15
CA GLU A 139 46.67 1.93 44.34
C GLU A 139 46.94 2.62 45.68
N ARG A 140 46.08 3.59 46.05
CA ARG A 140 46.18 4.25 47.36
C ARG A 140 45.95 3.27 48.52
N ALA A 141 44.96 2.38 48.39
CA ALA A 141 44.67 1.36 49.39
C ALA A 141 45.83 0.37 49.53
N ALA A 142 46.33 -0.18 48.42
CA ALA A 142 47.47 -1.11 48.39
C ALA A 142 48.74 -0.46 48.96
N GLY A 143 49.01 0.81 48.63
CA GLY A 143 50.13 1.55 49.18
C GLY A 143 50.01 1.78 50.69
N ALA A 144 48.81 2.04 51.20
CA ALA A 144 48.57 2.16 52.64
C ALA A 144 48.77 0.81 53.36
N GLU A 145 48.25 -0.27 52.79
CA GLU A 145 48.35 -1.63 53.32
C GLU A 145 49.80 -2.12 53.35
N LEU A 146 50.57 -1.88 52.28
CA LEU A 146 52.00 -2.20 52.23
C LEU A 146 52.80 -1.47 53.32
N ARG A 147 52.55 -0.16 53.51
CA ARG A 147 53.23 0.60 54.57
C ARG A 147 52.90 0.04 55.96
N ALA A 148 51.63 -0.30 56.20
CA ALA A 148 51.20 -0.89 57.45
C ALA A 148 51.85 -2.27 57.69
N ASP A 149 51.95 -3.12 56.65
CA ASP A 149 52.57 -4.44 56.77
C ASP A 149 54.08 -4.34 57.03
N VAL A 150 54.78 -3.46 56.29
CA VAL A 150 56.21 -3.19 56.51
C VAL A 150 56.44 -2.66 57.93
N ALA A 151 55.63 -1.70 58.40
CA ALA A 151 55.74 -1.18 59.76
C ALA A 151 55.58 -2.28 60.83
N ARG A 152 54.62 -3.20 60.66
CA ARG A 152 54.46 -4.36 61.55
C ARG A 152 55.69 -5.26 61.52
N ARG A 153 56.18 -5.64 60.34
CA ARG A 153 57.34 -6.54 60.19
C ARG A 153 58.62 -5.94 60.78
N VAL A 154 58.88 -4.66 60.51
CA VAL A 154 60.03 -3.94 61.07
C VAL A 154 59.92 -3.83 62.59
N THR A 155 58.74 -3.48 63.12
CA THR A 155 58.52 -3.40 64.57
C THR A 155 58.72 -4.76 65.24
N ALA A 156 58.21 -5.84 64.65
CA ALA A 156 58.41 -7.19 65.15
C ALA A 156 59.90 -7.61 65.12
N ALA A 157 60.61 -7.34 64.03
CA ALA A 157 62.03 -7.63 63.92
C ALA A 157 62.87 -6.81 64.92
N ALA A 158 62.56 -5.52 65.07
CA ALA A 158 63.20 -4.65 66.05
C ALA A 158 62.96 -5.13 67.48
N ALA A 159 61.73 -5.54 67.81
CA ALA A 159 61.41 -6.12 69.13
C ALA A 159 62.24 -7.39 69.41
N THR A 160 62.38 -8.28 68.43
CA THR A 160 63.23 -9.47 68.54
C THR A 160 64.71 -9.12 68.72
N LEU A 161 65.23 -8.17 67.94
CA LEU A 161 66.61 -7.68 68.07
C LEU A 161 66.89 -7.03 69.43
N ILE A 162 65.96 -6.22 69.94
CA ILE A 162 66.05 -5.62 71.27
C ILE A 162 66.06 -6.72 72.34
N ALA A 163 65.13 -7.68 72.27
CA ALA A 163 65.08 -8.79 73.21
C ALA A 163 66.38 -9.62 73.23
N ALA A 164 66.99 -9.85 72.06
CA ALA A 164 68.25 -10.57 71.93
C ALA A 164 69.47 -9.80 72.47
N ASN A 165 69.45 -8.47 72.45
CA ASN A 165 70.58 -7.61 72.87
C ASN A 165 70.38 -6.96 74.26
N THR A 166 69.30 -7.29 74.98
CA THR A 166 69.03 -6.73 76.31
C THR A 166 69.82 -7.50 77.38
N ASP A 167 70.81 -6.85 77.98
CA ASP A 167 71.47 -7.31 79.20
C ASP A 167 70.92 -6.59 80.46
N LYS A 168 71.27 -7.06 81.66
CA LYS A 168 70.81 -6.47 82.93
C LYS A 168 71.22 -5.00 83.10
N LYS A 169 72.35 -4.56 82.51
CA LYS A 169 72.89 -3.20 82.67
C LYS A 169 72.13 -2.22 81.76
N LEU A 170 71.83 -2.63 80.53
CA LEU A 170 71.04 -1.87 79.57
C LEU A 170 69.58 -1.74 80.06
N GLY A 171 69.01 -2.80 80.62
CA GLY A 171 67.67 -2.78 81.21
C GLY A 171 67.54 -1.79 82.39
N ALA A 172 68.51 -1.79 83.31
CA ALA A 172 68.54 -0.84 84.42
C ALA A 172 68.61 0.62 83.91
N LYS A 173 69.52 0.90 82.96
CA LYS A 173 69.66 2.23 82.36
C LYS A 173 68.38 2.72 81.67
N LEU A 174 67.69 1.85 80.93
CA LEU A 174 66.41 2.19 80.28
C LEU A 174 65.30 2.53 81.29
N THR A 175 65.33 1.90 82.46
CA THR A 175 64.35 2.14 83.54
C THR A 175 64.60 3.50 84.21
N ASP A 176 65.86 3.83 84.45
CA ASP A 176 66.27 5.14 84.95
C ASP A 176 65.93 6.26 83.96
N ASP A 177 66.23 6.06 82.67
CA ASP A 177 65.93 7.02 81.59
C ASP A 177 64.40 7.25 81.43
N ALA A 178 63.58 6.19 81.56
CA ALA A 178 62.12 6.29 81.51
C ALA A 178 61.56 7.08 82.71
N THR A 179 62.12 6.85 83.90
CA THR A 179 61.75 7.55 85.14
C THR A 179 62.09 9.04 85.04
N ALA A 180 63.30 9.37 84.60
CA ALA A 180 63.73 10.76 84.36
C ALA A 180 62.94 11.44 83.22
N GLY A 181 62.46 10.68 82.23
CA GLY A 181 61.60 11.18 81.16
C GLY A 181 60.19 11.56 81.63
N LEU A 182 59.62 10.78 82.56
CA LEU A 182 58.35 11.07 83.23
C LEU A 182 58.46 12.33 84.11
N GLU A 183 59.52 12.43 84.91
CA GLU A 183 59.82 13.59 85.75
C GLU A 183 59.90 14.88 84.91
N ARG A 184 60.60 14.85 83.76
CA ARG A 184 60.68 15.99 82.81
C ARG A 184 59.36 16.42 82.15
N ARG A 185 58.33 15.57 82.11
CA ARG A 185 57.00 15.93 81.56
C ARG A 185 56.04 16.40 82.65
N LEU A 186 56.37 16.17 83.92
CA LEU A 186 55.56 16.51 85.09
C LEU A 186 56.03 17.79 85.80
N HIS A 187 57.21 18.30 85.45
CA HIS A 187 57.68 19.65 85.74
C HIS A 187 57.49 20.56 84.53
#